data_AF-A0A5K8A3Y5-F1
#
_entry.id   AF-A0A5K8A3Y5-F1
#
_cell.length_a   1.000
_cell.length_b   1.000
_cell.length_c   1.000
_cell.angle_alpha   90.00
_cell.angle_beta   90.00
_cell.angle_gamma   90.00
#
_symmetry.space_group_name_H-M   'P 1'
#
loop_
_entity.id
_entity.type
_entity.pdbx_description
1 polymer ?
#
loop_
_entity_poly.entity_id
_entity_poly.type
_entity_poly.pdbx_seq_one_letter_code
_entity_poly.pdbx_strand_id
1 'polypeptide(L)'
;MPLEAIAYHVEKNTLETVIVIPSADTPSTEKKEDGTFRMVGKFTRLFEKSHKFEVLNAGEIHQRWMEGVNYESARDLRDCLHDLYTWLRQKQYADDDIIVDITSGQKVCASVASVMSLSIGRQVQYVSTQDYTVRAYNISYEASA
;
A
#
# COMPACT_ATOMS: atom_id res chain seq x y z
N MET A 1 8.22 -10.43 1.40
CA MET A 1 8.56 -9.17 0.72
C MET A 1 8.02 -7.92 1.41
N PRO A 2 6.72 -7.83 1.79
CA PRO A 2 6.26 -6.67 2.58
C PRO A 2 6.96 -6.54 3.96
N LEU A 3 7.36 -7.67 4.56
CA LEU A 3 8.08 -7.66 5.84
C LEU A 3 9.49 -7.05 5.73
N GLU A 4 10.16 -7.25 4.60
CA GLU A 4 11.50 -6.73 4.30
C GLU A 4 11.48 -5.22 4.10
N ALA A 5 10.45 -4.73 3.38
CA ALA A 5 10.13 -3.31 3.30
C ALA A 5 9.92 -2.69 4.68
N ILE A 6 9.07 -3.30 5.51
CA ILE A 6 8.81 -2.83 6.88
C ILE A 6 10.09 -2.85 7.71
N ALA A 7 10.85 -3.95 7.70
CA ALA A 7 12.09 -4.08 8.46
C ALA A 7 13.09 -2.97 8.09
N TYR A 8 13.28 -2.70 6.81
CA TYR A 8 14.15 -1.62 6.33
C TYR A 8 13.79 -0.25 6.92
N HIS A 9 12.50 0.12 6.93
CA HIS A 9 12.07 1.42 7.47
C HIS A 9 12.09 1.46 9.01
N VAL A 10 11.86 0.32 9.68
CA VAL A 10 12.01 0.16 11.14
C VAL A 10 13.46 0.32 11.57
N GLU A 11 14.41 -0.31 10.87
CA GLU A 11 15.84 -0.20 11.15
C GLU A 11 16.34 1.23 11.01
N LYS A 12 15.80 1.97 10.03
CA LYS A 12 16.10 3.39 9.82
C LYS A 12 15.37 4.34 10.76
N ASN A 13 14.47 3.84 11.60
CA ASN A 13 13.62 4.64 12.48
C ASN A 13 12.83 5.72 11.72
N THR A 14 12.31 5.34 10.54
CA THR A 14 11.52 6.22 9.65
C THR A 14 10.07 5.77 9.51
N LEU A 15 9.72 4.60 10.03
CA LEU A 15 8.37 4.04 9.93
C LEU A 15 7.51 4.50 11.10
N GLU A 16 6.41 5.19 10.81
CA GLU A 16 5.40 5.56 11.81
C GLU A 16 4.11 4.75 11.65
N THR A 17 3.65 4.55 10.42
CA THR A 17 2.39 3.86 10.11
C THR A 17 2.54 2.94 8.90
N VAL A 18 1.99 1.74 8.98
CA VAL A 18 1.79 0.81 7.85
C VAL A 18 0.31 0.71 7.56
N ILE A 19 -0.10 1.02 6.33
CA ILE A 19 -1.48 0.82 5.88
C ILE A 19 -1.52 -0.38 4.93
N VAL A 20 -2.26 -1.41 5.31
CA VAL A 20 -2.49 -2.60 4.50
C VAL A 20 -3.74 -2.37 3.65
N ILE A 21 -3.59 -2.48 2.34
CA ILE A 21 -4.71 -2.56 1.40
C ILE A 21 -4.90 -4.03 1.06
N PRO A 22 -5.90 -4.73 1.60
CA PRO A 22 -6.16 -6.12 1.25
C PRO A 22 -7.01 -6.26 -0.01
N SER A 23 -6.98 -7.45 -0.60
CA SER A 23 -7.86 -7.81 -1.71
C SER A 23 -9.25 -8.22 -1.23
N ALA A 24 -10.25 -7.88 -2.03
CA ALA A 24 -11.61 -8.40 -1.92
C ALA A 24 -11.74 -9.79 -2.55
N ASP A 25 -12.85 -10.47 -2.27
CA ASP A 25 -13.21 -11.71 -2.95
C ASP A 25 -13.32 -11.46 -4.46
N THR A 26 -12.90 -12.43 -5.26
CA THR A 26 -13.10 -12.33 -6.72
C THR A 26 -14.60 -12.37 -7.03
N PRO A 27 -15.13 -11.42 -7.82
CA PRO A 27 -16.55 -11.38 -8.16
C PRO A 27 -17.00 -12.49 -9.13
N SER A 28 -16.07 -13.29 -9.67
CA SER A 28 -16.36 -14.32 -10.67
C SER A 28 -17.03 -15.57 -10.08
N THR A 29 -17.96 -16.13 -10.85
CA THR A 29 -18.67 -17.39 -10.54
C THR A 29 -17.87 -18.65 -10.86
N GLU A 30 -16.80 -18.56 -11.65
CA GLU A 30 -16.07 -19.74 -12.13
C GLU A 30 -14.95 -20.19 -11.18
N LYS A 31 -14.32 -19.24 -10.48
CA LYS A 31 -13.35 -19.49 -9.42
C LYS A 31 -13.52 -18.41 -8.35
N LYS A 32 -14.08 -18.79 -7.20
CA LYS A 32 -14.06 -17.93 -6.02
C LYS A 32 -12.69 -18.06 -5.36
N GLU A 33 -11.90 -17.01 -5.46
CA GLU A 33 -10.72 -16.81 -4.62
C GLU A 33 -11.11 -15.91 -3.46
N ASP A 34 -10.81 -16.37 -2.25
CA ASP A 34 -11.04 -15.60 -1.03
C ASP A 34 -10.06 -14.43 -0.97
N GLY A 35 -10.61 -13.22 -0.77
CA GLY A 35 -9.85 -12.01 -0.58
C GLY A 35 -8.99 -12.05 0.69
N THR A 36 -7.86 -11.35 0.63
CA THR A 36 -6.89 -11.29 1.73
C THR A 36 -7.35 -10.43 2.91
N PHE A 37 -8.51 -9.76 2.85
CA PHE A 37 -9.00 -8.93 3.95
C PHE A 37 -9.20 -9.72 5.25
N ARG A 38 -9.55 -11.01 5.15
CA ARG A 38 -9.67 -11.92 6.30
C ARG A 38 -8.33 -12.25 6.96
N MET A 39 -7.21 -11.99 6.28
CA MET A 39 -5.86 -12.28 6.76
C MET A 39 -5.20 -11.08 7.44
N VAL A 40 -5.76 -9.88 7.34
CA VAL A 40 -5.16 -8.66 7.89
C VAL A 40 -4.95 -8.77 9.41
N GLY A 41 -5.93 -9.30 10.15
CA GLY A 41 -5.77 -9.50 11.60
C GLY A 41 -4.61 -10.44 11.97
N LYS A 42 -4.30 -11.45 11.14
CA LYS A 42 -3.12 -12.31 11.34
C LYS A 42 -1.83 -11.57 11.02
N PHE A 43 -1.85 -10.69 10.02
CA PHE A 43 -0.71 -9.86 9.68
C PHE A 43 -0.41 -8.83 10.78
N THR A 44 -1.42 -8.12 11.28
CA THR A 44 -1.27 -7.14 12.38
C THR A 44 -0.69 -7.79 13.65
N ARG A 45 -1.08 -9.04 13.95
CA ARG A 45 -0.53 -9.83 15.07
C ARG A 45 0.98 -10.01 15.03
N LEU A 46 1.61 -9.95 13.86
CA LEU A 46 3.08 -10.02 13.74
C LEU A 46 3.76 -8.82 14.42
N PHE A 47 3.04 -7.72 14.58
CA PHE A 47 3.56 -6.44 15.05
C PHE A 47 2.94 -5.97 16.37
N GLU A 48 2.01 -6.72 16.98
CA GLU A 48 1.36 -6.34 18.25
C GLU A 48 2.33 -6.04 19.40
N LYS A 49 3.51 -6.65 19.38
CA LYS A 49 4.57 -6.41 20.38
C LYS A 49 5.54 -5.29 20.00
N SER A 50 5.42 -4.73 18.80
CA SER A 50 6.20 -3.60 18.33
C SER A 50 5.50 -2.31 18.74
N HIS A 51 6.11 -1.54 19.63
CA HIS A 51 5.62 -0.19 19.98
C HIS A 51 6.18 0.91 19.05
N LYS A 52 6.80 0.53 17.93
CA LYS A 52 7.54 1.47 17.07
C LYS A 52 6.69 2.12 15.98
N PHE A 53 5.61 1.49 15.56
CA PHE A 53 4.75 1.97 14.47
C PHE A 53 3.34 1.37 14.61
N GLU A 54 2.36 2.03 14.00
CA GLU A 54 0.98 1.56 13.91
C GLU A 54 0.78 0.70 12.64
N VAL A 55 -0.10 -0.30 12.71
CA VAL A 55 -0.54 -1.08 11.54
C VAL A 55 -2.04 -0.94 11.41
N LEU A 56 -2.49 -0.39 10.27
CA LEU A 56 -3.88 -0.14 9.94
C LEU A 56 -4.29 -0.91 8.70
N ASN A 57 -5.56 -1.30 8.64
CA ASN A 57 -6.24 -1.76 7.45
C ASN A 57 -6.90 -0.57 6.73
N ALA A 58 -6.95 -0.61 5.40
CA ALA A 58 -7.70 0.37 4.60
C ALA A 58 -9.17 0.50 5.04
N GLY A 59 -9.79 -0.62 5.45
CA GLY A 59 -11.16 -0.62 5.98
C GLY A 59 -11.35 0.09 7.32
N GLU A 60 -10.32 0.16 8.16
CA GLU A 60 -10.35 0.92 9.43
C GLU A 60 -10.30 2.44 9.18
N ILE A 61 -9.72 2.84 8.05
CA ILE A 61 -9.64 4.24 7.63
C ILE A 61 -10.93 4.66 6.91
N HIS A 62 -11.43 3.81 6.01
CA HIS A 62 -12.66 4.09 5.27
C HIS A 62 -13.47 2.81 5.07
N GLN A 63 -14.68 2.78 5.63
CA GLN A 63 -15.52 1.58 5.76
C GLN A 63 -15.82 0.87 4.43
N ARG A 64 -15.83 1.59 3.30
CA ARG A 64 -15.98 1.01 1.94
C ARG A 64 -14.97 -0.11 1.67
N TRP A 65 -13.79 -0.08 2.29
CA TRP A 65 -12.70 -1.02 2.04
C TRP A 65 -12.60 -2.14 3.10
N MET A 66 -13.62 -2.30 3.95
CA MET A 66 -13.62 -3.32 5.02
C MET A 66 -13.48 -4.75 4.49
N GLU A 67 -14.09 -5.02 3.34
CA GLU A 67 -14.01 -6.32 2.65
C GLU A 67 -12.92 -6.35 1.58
N GLY A 68 -11.98 -5.41 1.62
CA GLY A 68 -10.86 -5.30 0.69
C GLY A 68 -11.20 -4.59 -0.62
N VAL A 69 -10.20 -4.55 -1.49
CA VAL A 69 -10.23 -3.85 -2.79
C VAL A 69 -10.17 -4.86 -3.92
N ASN A 70 -10.97 -4.64 -4.97
CA ASN A 70 -10.85 -5.44 -6.17
C ASN A 70 -9.56 -5.09 -6.93
N TYR A 71 -8.57 -5.98 -6.89
CA TYR A 71 -7.25 -5.76 -7.51
C TYR A 71 -7.30 -5.73 -9.04
N GLU A 72 -8.34 -6.26 -9.67
CA GLU A 72 -8.55 -6.18 -11.12
C GLU A 72 -9.27 -4.87 -11.53
N SER A 73 -9.70 -4.06 -10.57
CA SER A 73 -10.38 -2.78 -10.81
C SER A 73 -9.43 -1.62 -10.56
N ALA A 74 -8.88 -1.07 -11.66
CA ALA A 74 -8.06 0.14 -11.57
C ALA A 74 -8.80 1.32 -10.92
N ARG A 75 -10.14 1.36 -11.07
CA ARG A 75 -11.00 2.35 -10.43
C ARG A 75 -11.02 2.17 -8.91
N ASP A 76 -11.25 0.96 -8.42
CA ASP A 76 -11.31 0.71 -6.97
C ASP A 76 -9.94 0.93 -6.31
N LEU A 77 -8.86 0.52 -6.96
CA LEU A 77 -7.49 0.80 -6.49
C LEU A 77 -7.21 2.29 -6.41
N ARG A 78 -7.57 3.06 -7.45
CA ARG A 78 -7.41 4.52 -7.47
C ARG A 78 -8.24 5.18 -6.37
N ASP A 79 -9.51 4.81 -6.25
CA ASP A 79 -10.42 5.36 -5.25
C ASP A 79 -9.91 5.06 -3.83
N CYS A 80 -9.45 3.83 -3.57
CA CYS A 80 -8.87 3.46 -2.29
C CYS A 80 -7.63 4.29 -1.97
N LEU A 81 -6.67 4.39 -2.89
CA LEU A 81 -5.49 5.23 -2.68
C LEU A 81 -5.86 6.71 -2.47
N HIS A 82 -6.86 7.23 -3.18
CA HIS A 82 -7.33 8.60 -2.98
C HIS A 82 -7.91 8.83 -1.58
N ASP A 83 -8.73 7.90 -1.08
CA ASP A 83 -9.29 7.96 0.28
C ASP A 83 -8.18 7.92 1.33
N LEU A 84 -7.21 7.01 1.17
CA LEU A 84 -6.07 6.88 2.07
C LEU A 84 -5.18 8.11 2.08
N TYR A 85 -4.84 8.67 0.91
CA TYR A 85 -4.07 9.91 0.84
C TYR A 85 -4.82 11.09 1.44
N THR A 86 -6.14 11.15 1.27
CA THR A 86 -6.94 12.21 1.87
C THR A 86 -6.91 12.12 3.39
N TRP A 87 -7.03 10.91 3.95
CA TRP A 87 -6.90 10.68 5.38
C TRP A 87 -5.49 10.98 5.90
N LEU A 88 -4.43 10.56 5.18
CA LEU A 88 -3.03 10.86 5.56
C LEU A 88 -2.75 12.37 5.57
N ARG A 89 -3.28 13.13 4.60
CA ARG A 89 -3.18 14.60 4.60
C ARG A 89 -3.94 15.24 5.76
N GLN A 90 -5.09 14.69 6.15
CA GLN A 90 -5.82 15.16 7.34
C GLN A 90 -5.01 14.91 8.63
N LYS A 91 -4.19 13.86 8.65
CA LYS A 91 -3.19 13.60 9.69
C LYS A 91 -1.88 14.40 9.53
N GLN A 92 -1.82 15.31 8.57
CA GLN A 92 -0.68 16.21 8.31
C GLN A 92 0.60 15.52 7.83
N TYR A 93 0.53 14.30 7.28
CA TYR A 93 1.67 13.71 6.58
C TYR A 93 1.94 14.49 5.29
N ALA A 94 3.22 14.81 5.03
CA ALA A 94 3.64 15.37 3.76
C ALA A 94 3.62 14.29 2.66
N ASP A 95 3.46 14.69 1.41
CA ASP A 95 3.34 13.74 0.31
C ASP A 95 4.63 12.95 0.05
N ASP A 96 5.79 13.51 0.38
CA ASP A 96 7.11 12.86 0.31
C ASP A 96 7.39 11.90 1.47
N ASP A 97 6.62 11.97 2.57
CA ASP A 97 6.65 10.99 3.65
C ASP A 97 5.83 9.73 3.34
N ILE A 98 5.01 9.76 2.29
CA ILE A 98 4.11 8.67 1.92
C ILE A 98 4.76 7.82 0.83
N ILE A 99 5.01 6.55 1.15
CA ILE A 99 5.57 5.57 0.22
C ILE A 99 4.62 4.39 0.00
N VAL A 100 4.44 4.00 -1.26
CA VAL A 100 3.62 2.83 -1.61
C VAL A 100 4.51 1.66 -2.02
N ASP A 101 4.42 0.54 -1.30
CA ASP A 101 5.08 -0.71 -1.70
C ASP A 101 4.36 -1.38 -2.86
N ILE A 102 5.00 -1.40 -4.03
CA ILE A 102 4.48 -1.99 -5.27
C ILE A 102 5.05 -3.38 -5.54
N THR A 103 5.75 -3.97 -4.56
CA THR A 103 6.42 -5.26 -4.71
C THR A 103 5.46 -6.43 -4.89
N SER A 104 4.30 -6.35 -4.24
CA SER A 104 3.34 -7.46 -4.16
C SER A 104 1.97 -7.08 -4.74
N GLY A 105 1.08 -8.06 -4.81
CA GLY A 105 -0.24 -7.90 -5.42
C GLY A 105 -0.22 -8.15 -6.92
N GLN A 106 -1.30 -7.75 -7.59
CA GLN A 106 -1.42 -7.88 -9.03
C GLN A 106 -0.70 -6.73 -9.75
N LYS A 107 -0.35 -6.94 -11.03
CA LYS A 107 0.33 -5.91 -11.85
C LYS A 107 -0.46 -4.60 -11.94
N VAL A 108 -1.80 -4.69 -11.87
CA VAL A 108 -2.69 -3.53 -11.85
C VAL A 108 -2.44 -2.68 -10.61
N CYS A 109 -2.23 -3.29 -9.43
CA CYS A 109 -1.91 -2.57 -8.18
C CYS A 109 -0.65 -1.72 -8.34
N ALA A 110 0.45 -2.33 -8.82
CA ALA A 110 1.71 -1.63 -9.03
C ALA A 110 1.56 -0.49 -10.06
N SER A 111 0.81 -0.71 -11.14
CA SER A 111 0.59 0.28 -12.19
C SER A 111 -0.20 1.49 -11.68
N VAL A 112 -1.32 1.25 -10.99
CA VAL A 112 -2.16 2.32 -10.44
C VAL A 112 -1.42 3.08 -9.35
N ALA A 113 -0.75 2.39 -8.43
CA ALA A 113 0.07 3.03 -7.39
C ALA A 113 1.18 3.91 -7.97
N SER A 114 1.86 3.44 -9.01
CA SER A 114 2.90 4.22 -9.71
C SER A 114 2.31 5.49 -10.32
N VAL A 115 1.22 5.37 -11.10
CA VAL A 115 0.56 6.53 -11.73
C VAL A 115 0.04 7.54 -10.70
N MET A 116 -0.56 7.05 -9.62
CA MET A 116 -1.02 7.89 -8.51
C MET A 116 0.11 8.64 -7.82
N SER A 117 1.29 8.02 -7.73
CA SER A 117 2.47 8.60 -7.09
C SER A 117 3.13 9.70 -7.95
N LEU A 118 3.08 9.57 -9.29
CA LEU A 118 3.61 10.56 -10.24
C LEU A 118 3.04 11.97 -10.03
N SER A 119 1.76 12.05 -9.65
CA SER A 119 1.01 13.31 -9.71
C SER A 119 1.43 14.34 -8.66
N ILE A 120 2.06 13.94 -7.54
CA ILE A 120 2.29 14.81 -6.38
C ILE A 120 3.66 14.52 -5.69
N GLY A 121 4.63 13.96 -6.43
CA GLY A 121 5.98 13.73 -5.90
C GLY A 121 6.10 12.63 -4.84
N ARG A 122 5.11 11.73 -4.76
CA ARG A 122 5.13 10.59 -3.83
C ARG A 122 6.08 9.51 -4.32
N GLN A 123 6.60 8.72 -3.39
CA GLN A 123 7.50 7.63 -3.71
C GLN A 123 6.74 6.31 -3.86
N VAL A 124 7.21 5.47 -4.78
CA VAL A 124 6.92 4.04 -4.75
C VAL A 124 8.16 3.28 -4.33
N GLN A 125 7.99 2.16 -3.64
CA GLN A 125 9.09 1.25 -3.35
C GLN A 125 8.88 -0.14 -3.93
N TYR A 126 10.00 -0.80 -4.20
CA TYR A 126 10.06 -2.16 -4.66
C TYR A 126 11.18 -2.89 -3.94
N VAL A 127 10.88 -4.06 -3.38
CA VAL A 127 11.86 -4.98 -2.82
C VAL A 127 12.31 -5.93 -3.92
N SER A 128 13.59 -5.86 -4.26
CA SER A 128 14.18 -6.65 -5.33
C SER A 128 14.10 -8.15 -5.04
N THR A 129 13.60 -8.92 -6.01
CA THR A 129 13.54 -10.39 -5.90
C THR A 129 14.90 -11.06 -6.05
N GLN A 130 15.95 -10.32 -6.44
CA GLN A 130 17.29 -10.85 -6.65
C GLN A 130 18.14 -10.81 -5.37
N ASP A 131 18.01 -9.73 -4.61
CA ASP A 131 18.89 -9.40 -3.48
C ASP A 131 18.15 -8.84 -2.26
N TYR A 132 16.81 -8.78 -2.28
CA TYR A 132 15.97 -8.21 -1.22
C TYR A 132 16.25 -6.74 -0.88
N THR A 133 16.98 -6.03 -1.73
CA THR A 133 17.24 -4.60 -1.54
C THR A 133 15.95 -3.81 -1.73
N VAL A 134 15.63 -2.93 -0.78
CA VAL A 134 14.53 -1.95 -0.90
C VAL A 134 14.98 -0.81 -1.80
N ARG A 135 14.25 -0.59 -2.89
CA ARG A 135 14.49 0.48 -3.86
C ARG A 135 13.31 1.45 -3.81
N ALA A 136 13.57 2.71 -3.52
CA ALA A 136 12.57 3.78 -3.59
C ALA A 136 12.75 4.57 -4.88
N TYR A 137 11.65 4.88 -5.55
CA TYR A 137 11.63 5.64 -6.79
C TYR A 137 10.72 6.86 -6.61
N ASN A 138 11.30 8.04 -6.77
CA ASN A 138 10.55 9.26 -7.02
C ASN A 138 10.50 9.45 -8.53
N ILE A 139 9.34 9.17 -9.13
CA ILE A 139 9.16 9.24 -10.57
C ILE A 139 8.43 10.55 -10.87
N SER A 140 9.00 11.36 -11.75
CA SER A 140 8.40 12.59 -12.26
C SER A 140 8.43 12.58 -13.78
N TYR A 141 7.53 13.34 -14.40
CA TYR A 141 7.58 13.60 -15.82
C TYR A 141 8.14 15.00 -16.02
N GLU A 142 9.23 15.13 -16.77
CA GLU A 142 9.63 16.43 -17.31
C GLU A 142 8.64 16.78 -18.42
N ALA A 143 7.78 17.77 -18.19
CA ALA A 143 7.01 18.35 -19.27
C ALA A 143 8.01 18.93 -20.28
N SER A 144 8.14 18.30 -21.45
CA SER A 144 8.88 18.90 -22.55
C SER A 144 8.16 20.20 -22.91
N ALA A 145 8.85 21.32 -22.72
CA ALA A 145 8.36 22.67 -23.07
C ALA A 145 8.29 22.88 -24.59
#